data_AF-A0A2N0LA48-F1
#
_entry.id   AF-A0A2N0LA48-F1
#
_cell.length_a   1.000
_cell.length_b   1.000
_cell.length_c   1.000
_cell.angle_alpha   90.00
_cell.angle_beta   90.00
_cell.angle_gamma   90.00
#
_symmetry.space_group_name_H-M   'P 1'
#
loop_
_entity.id
_entity.type
_entity.pdbx_description
1 polymer ?
#
loop_
_entity_poly.entity_id
_entity_poly.type
_entity_poly.pdbx_seq_one_letter_code
_entity_poly.pdbx_strand_id
1 'polypeptide(L)'
;MVQTTDPVTREIVKNALMSAADTMALTVVRTARSAVIKHGMDFSTALFTADGQQVAQGLTLPPHLGSMAPALEGVMNAFGDDVQPGDVFANNDPYEGASHLPDIFLFKPIFANDTLMGWSCCIGHQTDIGGRVAGGNACDNIEIYQEGLILPPLKLYSKGELNQAVWRILEKNVRVPEKVLGDVQALLAAVRFGERDLLRLVDEYGFEELKSYMIDILDTTERLTRAEISNLPQGEWEFSDYIDNDGIDPQPIEIHAKLKIQGDEVFVDFEGTSPQAKGSINPNFAYTKSNVYAVVKCLIDPAIQSNSGFFRPFNITAPEGCFVNPQHPAPVAARGLAGFRICHTMFGAMAKAMPGKVPAAWGGGEIGVSFGGYDKNRKAWVYLEFMNDGPRGGGPNMDGGDGLSSPVLNMANTPIESIEADQPLLIERFGLYPDTGGAGEYRGGLGLIRDYRVLADEAVFQLRSDRTDFLPWGVDGGKPGAPTRNYLNPDTDLEELPGKKLMTLKKGDLYRVIQAGGGGYGDPLKRDVSAVLDDVEQEKLSVPHARDEYGVVIDQDTLKLDQPATEALRAEMAKERRE
;
A
#
# COMPACT_ATOMS: atom_id res chain seq x y z
N MET A 1 -15.63 -13.97 33.23
CA MET A 1 -15.31 -13.07 34.36
C MET A 1 -14.54 -11.91 33.77
N VAL A 2 -14.93 -10.66 34.04
CA VAL A 2 -14.08 -9.52 33.64
C VAL A 2 -12.80 -9.64 34.47
N GLN A 3 -11.69 -10.00 33.83
CA GLN A 3 -10.38 -9.93 34.48
C GLN A 3 -10.06 -8.45 34.61
N THR A 4 -10.24 -7.92 35.82
CA THR A 4 -9.87 -6.53 36.11
C THR A 4 -8.35 -6.49 36.22
N THR A 5 -7.69 -6.23 35.09
CA THR A 5 -6.25 -5.97 35.10
C THR A 5 -5.98 -4.54 35.60
N ASP A 6 -4.78 -4.29 36.14
CA ASP A 6 -4.41 -2.94 36.58
C ASP A 6 -4.24 -2.02 35.34
N PRO A 7 -4.99 -0.91 35.22
CA PRO A 7 -4.97 -0.09 34.02
C PRO A 7 -3.61 0.58 33.76
N VAL A 8 -2.83 0.84 34.81
CA VAL A 8 -1.48 1.42 34.65
C VAL A 8 -0.55 0.36 34.03
N THR A 9 -0.54 -0.85 34.58
CA THR A 9 0.28 -1.95 34.10
C THR A 9 -0.14 -2.38 32.69
N ARG A 10 -1.45 -2.41 32.38
CA ARG A 10 -1.95 -2.66 31.03
C ARG A 10 -1.35 -1.69 30.01
N GLU A 11 -1.31 -0.39 30.32
CA GLU A 11 -0.72 0.61 29.43
C GLU A 11 0.80 0.42 29.27
N ILE A 12 1.52 0.02 30.32
CA ILE A 12 2.95 -0.30 30.24
C ILE A 12 3.18 -1.52 29.34
N VAL A 13 2.45 -2.61 29.56
CA VAL A 13 2.53 -3.84 28.75
C VAL A 13 2.18 -3.57 27.29
N LYS A 14 1.13 -2.79 27.05
CA LYS A 14 0.69 -2.37 25.71
C LYS A 14 1.82 -1.67 24.95
N ASN A 15 2.46 -0.67 25.57
CA ASN A 15 3.57 0.06 24.97
C ASN A 15 4.81 -0.83 24.80
N ALA A 16 5.07 -1.76 25.72
CA ALA A 16 6.19 -2.69 25.61
C ALA A 16 6.03 -3.68 24.45
N LEU A 17 4.81 -4.20 24.22
CA LEU A 17 4.49 -5.06 23.07
C LEU A 17 4.62 -4.31 21.74
N MET A 18 4.16 -3.05 21.66
CA MET A 18 4.38 -2.20 20.48
C MET A 18 5.87 -1.97 20.23
N SER A 19 6.63 -1.65 21.28
CA SER A 19 8.08 -1.44 21.17
C SER A 19 8.83 -2.69 20.70
N ALA A 20 8.38 -3.88 21.12
CA ALA A 20 8.91 -5.14 20.61
C ALA A 20 8.64 -5.29 19.11
N ALA A 21 7.41 -5.03 18.65
CA ALA A 21 7.06 -5.10 17.23
C ALA A 21 7.84 -4.07 16.38
N ASP A 22 8.08 -2.86 16.89
CA ASP A 22 8.93 -1.85 16.23
C ASP A 22 10.41 -2.26 16.20
N THR A 23 10.91 -2.91 17.26
CA THR A 23 12.28 -3.43 17.30
C THR A 23 12.50 -4.51 16.24
N MET A 24 11.49 -5.36 16.02
CA MET A 24 11.49 -6.31 14.90
C MET A 24 11.61 -5.56 13.56
N ALA A 25 10.81 -4.49 13.35
CA ALA A 25 10.83 -3.72 12.11
C ALA A 25 12.20 -3.06 11.85
N LEU A 26 12.79 -2.45 12.87
CA LEU A 26 14.12 -1.86 12.79
C LEU A 26 15.21 -2.88 12.44
N THR A 27 15.04 -4.13 12.89
CA THR A 27 15.96 -5.23 12.55
C THR A 27 15.91 -5.53 11.05
N VAL A 28 14.71 -5.59 10.47
CA VAL A 28 14.52 -5.81 9.03
C VAL A 28 15.20 -4.70 8.22
N VAL A 29 14.88 -3.43 8.49
CA VAL A 29 15.44 -2.26 7.76
C VAL A 29 16.97 -2.28 7.74
N ARG A 30 17.60 -2.69 8.85
CA ARG A 30 19.06 -2.68 9.00
C ARG A 30 19.76 -3.89 8.37
N THR A 31 19.05 -4.98 8.11
CA THR A 31 19.66 -6.26 7.71
C THR A 31 19.19 -6.78 6.35
N ALA A 32 18.07 -6.27 5.83
CA ALA A 32 17.60 -6.58 4.49
C ALA A 32 18.59 -6.14 3.40
N ARG A 33 18.55 -6.85 2.28
CA ARG A 33 19.47 -6.70 1.14
C ARG A 33 18.79 -6.10 -0.09
N SER A 34 17.52 -6.40 -0.35
CA SER A 34 16.84 -5.80 -1.50
C SER A 34 16.43 -4.35 -1.22
N ALA A 35 16.41 -3.53 -2.28
CA ALA A 35 15.93 -2.17 -2.20
C ALA A 35 14.45 -2.10 -1.80
N VAL A 36 13.63 -3.08 -2.19
CA VAL A 36 12.20 -3.17 -1.87
C VAL A 36 11.95 -3.12 -0.36
N ILE A 37 12.69 -3.93 0.41
CA ILE A 37 12.55 -3.96 1.88
C ILE A 37 13.41 -2.88 2.54
N LYS A 38 14.68 -2.76 2.15
CA LYS A 38 15.65 -1.89 2.82
C LYS A 38 15.36 -0.40 2.63
N HIS A 39 14.99 0.00 1.41
CA HIS A 39 14.73 1.39 1.05
C HIS A 39 13.24 1.66 0.91
N GLY A 40 12.51 0.79 0.20
CA GLY A 40 11.07 0.93 -0.01
C GLY A 40 10.23 0.66 1.24
N MET A 41 10.76 -0.07 2.22
CA MET A 41 10.07 -0.45 3.46
C MET A 41 8.81 -1.31 3.23
N ASP A 42 8.84 -2.16 2.20
CA ASP A 42 7.73 -3.10 1.91
C ASP A 42 7.77 -4.36 2.77
N PHE A 43 7.50 -4.19 4.07
CA PHE A 43 7.48 -5.26 5.05
C PHE A 43 6.61 -4.84 6.25
N SER A 44 6.24 -5.81 7.09
CA SER A 44 5.57 -5.54 8.37
C SER A 44 5.93 -6.57 9.43
N THR A 45 5.72 -6.22 10.69
CA THR A 45 6.01 -7.06 11.87
C THR A 45 4.86 -7.04 12.84
N ALA A 46 4.58 -8.18 13.48
CA ALA A 46 3.51 -8.26 14.48
C ALA A 46 3.77 -9.37 15.51
N LEU A 47 3.10 -9.22 16.66
CA LEU A 47 3.01 -10.21 17.71
C LEU A 47 1.56 -10.66 17.87
N PHE A 48 1.38 -11.96 18.08
CA PHE A 48 0.07 -12.60 18.21
C PHE A 48 -0.03 -13.35 19.53
N THR A 49 -1.24 -13.46 20.05
CA THR A 49 -1.59 -14.41 21.10
C THR A 49 -1.49 -15.86 20.59
N ALA A 50 -1.51 -16.84 21.49
CA ALA A 50 -1.42 -18.26 21.13
C ALA A 50 -2.53 -18.72 20.16
N ASP A 51 -3.72 -18.13 20.26
CA ASP A 51 -4.90 -18.34 19.40
C ASP A 51 -4.90 -17.50 18.11
N GLY A 52 -3.78 -16.84 17.79
CA GLY A 52 -3.59 -16.15 16.52
C GLY A 52 -4.26 -14.77 16.42
N GLN A 53 -4.57 -14.12 17.55
CA GLN A 53 -5.04 -12.73 17.57
C GLN A 53 -3.85 -11.77 17.59
N GLN A 54 -3.79 -10.85 16.63
CA GLN A 54 -2.76 -9.82 16.58
C GLN A 54 -2.91 -8.89 17.77
N VAL A 55 -1.92 -8.81 18.65
CA VAL A 55 -1.95 -7.92 19.83
C VAL A 55 -1.16 -6.62 19.60
N ALA A 56 -0.10 -6.69 18.79
CA ALA A 56 0.75 -5.55 18.48
C ALA A 56 1.30 -5.66 17.06
N GLN A 57 1.47 -4.51 16.42
CA GLN A 57 2.06 -4.40 15.10
C GLN A 57 3.08 -3.25 15.10
N GLY A 58 4.20 -3.45 14.40
CA GLY A 58 5.16 -2.38 14.19
C GLY A 58 4.61 -1.31 13.24
N LEU A 59 5.04 -0.07 13.41
CA LEU A 59 4.61 1.06 12.57
C LEU A 59 5.15 0.91 11.14
N THR A 60 4.41 0.16 10.33
CA THR A 60 4.77 -0.28 8.99
C THR A 60 3.53 -0.15 8.09
N LEU A 61 3.30 -1.04 7.13
CA LEU A 61 2.24 -0.91 6.13
C LEU A 61 0.84 -1.26 6.66
N PRO A 62 -0.14 -0.33 6.62
CA PRO A 62 -1.52 -0.62 6.96
C PRO A 62 -2.17 -1.75 6.13
N PRO A 63 -1.90 -1.92 4.83
CA PRO A 63 -2.51 -3.01 4.06
C PRO A 63 -2.05 -4.42 4.46
N HIS A 64 -1.02 -4.55 5.33
CA HIS A 64 -0.64 -5.83 5.94
C HIS A 64 -1.46 -6.17 7.20
N LEU A 65 -2.18 -5.18 7.78
CA LEU A 65 -2.97 -5.30 9.02
C LEU A 65 -3.93 -6.49 9.01
N GLY A 66 -4.66 -6.66 7.90
CA GLY A 66 -5.69 -7.69 7.74
C GLY A 66 -5.19 -8.97 7.07
N SER A 67 -3.93 -9.02 6.65
CA SER A 67 -3.39 -10.18 5.90
C SER A 67 -2.53 -11.12 6.75
N MET A 68 -1.92 -10.64 7.84
CA MET A 68 -1.10 -11.51 8.69
C MET A 68 -1.90 -12.53 9.50
N ALA A 69 -3.06 -12.15 10.03
CA ALA A 69 -3.88 -13.07 10.82
C ALA A 69 -4.43 -14.23 9.96
N PRO A 70 -5.01 -14.01 8.76
CA PRO A 70 -5.40 -15.11 7.87
C PRO A 70 -4.22 -15.99 7.44
N ALA A 71 -3.03 -15.41 7.21
CA ALA A 71 -1.84 -16.18 6.86
C ALA A 71 -1.36 -17.08 8.02
N LEU A 72 -1.46 -16.61 9.27
CA LEU A 72 -1.21 -17.42 10.46
C LEU A 72 -2.29 -18.50 10.65
N GLU A 73 -3.55 -18.17 10.39
CA GLU A 73 -4.66 -19.15 10.42
C GLU A 73 -4.40 -20.29 9.43
N GLY A 74 -3.91 -19.99 8.23
CA GLY A 74 -3.47 -21.01 7.25
C GLY A 74 -2.41 -21.97 7.83
N VAL A 75 -1.40 -21.43 8.54
CA VAL A 75 -0.40 -22.23 9.25
C VAL A 75 -1.02 -23.07 10.37
N MET A 76 -1.87 -22.48 11.21
CA MET A 76 -2.51 -23.19 12.32
C MET A 76 -3.43 -24.31 11.81
N ASN A 77 -4.14 -24.09 10.71
CA ASN A 77 -5.00 -25.09 10.07
C ASN A 77 -4.20 -26.26 9.48
N ALA A 78 -3.05 -25.96 8.84
CA ALA A 78 -2.22 -26.98 8.20
C ALA A 78 -1.49 -27.89 9.21
N PHE A 79 -1.09 -27.35 10.37
CA PHE A 79 -0.25 -28.07 11.33
C PHE A 79 -0.98 -28.52 12.60
N GLY A 80 -2.08 -27.88 12.99
CA GLY A 80 -2.79 -28.19 14.23
C GLY A 80 -1.84 -28.20 15.44
N ASP A 81 -1.75 -29.34 16.12
CA ASP A 81 -0.88 -29.53 17.29
C ASP A 81 0.60 -29.82 16.94
N ASP A 82 0.97 -29.96 15.65
CA ASP A 82 2.37 -30.15 15.22
C ASP A 82 3.16 -28.82 15.20
N VAL A 83 3.19 -28.15 16.34
CA VAL A 83 3.89 -26.89 16.59
C VAL A 83 4.83 -27.08 17.77
N GLN A 84 6.13 -26.88 17.56
CA GLN A 84 7.15 -27.18 18.56
C GLN A 84 8.09 -25.99 18.80
N PRO A 85 8.70 -25.89 20.00
CA PRO A 85 9.75 -24.91 20.24
C PRO A 85 10.87 -24.99 19.18
N GLY A 86 11.27 -23.84 18.65
CA GLY A 86 12.29 -23.74 17.61
C GLY A 86 11.80 -23.93 16.17
N ASP A 87 10.52 -24.27 15.96
CA ASP A 87 9.92 -24.24 14.62
C ASP A 87 9.89 -22.79 14.08
N VAL A 88 9.94 -22.66 12.75
CA VAL A 88 9.62 -21.42 12.02
C VAL A 88 8.87 -21.83 10.77
N PHE A 89 7.68 -21.27 10.59
CA PHE A 89 6.82 -21.54 9.45
C PHE A 89 6.97 -20.46 8.38
N ALA A 90 6.77 -20.83 7.12
CA ALA A 90 6.71 -19.91 5.99
C ALA A 90 5.41 -20.13 5.20
N ASN A 91 4.87 -19.05 4.64
CA ASN A 91 3.70 -19.06 3.77
C ASN A 91 3.78 -17.87 2.79
N ASN A 92 3.46 -18.06 1.51
CA ASN A 92 3.14 -16.98 0.58
C ASN A 92 1.92 -17.31 -0.31
N ASP A 93 1.21 -18.41 -0.02
CA ASP A 93 0.07 -18.84 -0.81
C ASP A 93 -1.17 -18.01 -0.47
N PRO A 94 -1.68 -17.17 -1.39
CA PRO A 94 -2.82 -16.31 -1.16
C PRO A 94 -4.15 -17.07 -1.01
N TYR A 95 -4.20 -18.32 -1.44
CA TYR A 95 -5.34 -19.22 -1.26
C TYR A 95 -5.26 -20.04 0.03
N GLU A 96 -4.12 -20.00 0.73
CA GLU A 96 -3.95 -20.48 2.10
C GLU A 96 -3.63 -19.32 3.08
N GLY A 97 -4.21 -18.14 2.81
CA GLY A 97 -4.29 -17.02 3.74
C GLY A 97 -3.22 -15.93 3.59
N ALA A 98 -2.13 -16.16 2.83
CA ALA A 98 -1.15 -15.11 2.54
C ALA A 98 -1.76 -13.98 1.68
N SER A 99 -1.01 -12.94 1.36
CA SER A 99 -1.51 -11.80 0.58
C SER A 99 -1.33 -11.97 -0.94
N HIS A 100 -0.11 -12.33 -1.37
CA HIS A 100 0.30 -12.68 -2.74
C HIS A 100 1.67 -13.37 -2.71
N LEU A 101 2.10 -13.93 -3.84
CA LEU A 101 3.36 -14.70 -3.91
C LEU A 101 4.62 -13.90 -3.54
N PRO A 102 4.80 -12.63 -3.96
CA PRO A 102 6.00 -11.88 -3.61
C PRO A 102 6.21 -11.69 -2.10
N ASP A 103 5.15 -11.72 -1.29
CA ASP A 103 5.25 -11.57 0.16
C ASP A 103 5.50 -12.91 0.83
N ILE A 104 6.70 -13.11 1.40
CA ILE A 104 6.96 -14.26 2.26
C ILE A 104 6.63 -13.89 3.71
N PHE A 105 5.68 -14.61 4.30
CA PHE A 105 5.35 -14.53 5.72
C PHE A 105 6.16 -15.57 6.48
N LEU A 106 6.79 -15.15 7.58
CA LEU A 106 7.43 -16.03 8.55
C LEU A 106 6.69 -15.97 9.88
N PHE A 107 6.39 -17.14 10.45
CA PHE A 107 5.76 -17.26 11.76
C PHE A 107 6.63 -18.10 12.69
N LYS A 108 6.91 -17.56 13.87
CA LYS A 108 7.66 -18.26 14.91
C LYS A 108 6.79 -18.42 16.14
N PRO A 109 6.41 -19.65 16.54
CA PRO A 109 5.74 -19.87 17.81
C PRO A 109 6.70 -19.56 18.96
N ILE A 110 6.16 -18.96 20.02
CA ILE A 110 6.89 -18.54 21.20
C ILE A 110 6.37 -19.35 22.38
N PHE A 111 7.23 -20.17 22.96
CA PHE A 111 6.90 -21.03 24.08
C PHE A 111 7.49 -20.49 25.38
N ALA A 112 6.66 -20.38 26.42
CA ALA A 112 7.10 -20.18 27.78
C ALA A 112 7.10 -21.54 28.48
N ASN A 113 8.28 -22.12 28.67
CA ASN A 113 8.45 -23.54 28.99
C ASN A 113 7.85 -24.42 27.88
N ASP A 114 6.90 -25.30 28.20
CA ASP A 114 6.24 -26.21 27.25
C ASP A 114 4.87 -25.69 26.77
N THR A 115 4.51 -24.44 27.11
CA THR A 115 3.20 -23.85 26.76
C THR A 115 3.38 -22.74 25.72
N LEU A 116 2.59 -22.80 24.65
CA LEU A 116 2.55 -21.74 23.63
C LEU A 116 2.00 -20.44 24.24
N MET A 117 2.83 -19.39 24.23
CA MET A 117 2.47 -18.04 24.67
C MET A 117 1.87 -17.22 23.54
N GLY A 118 2.44 -17.33 22.34
CA GLY A 118 2.05 -16.52 21.21
C GLY A 118 2.90 -16.78 19.98
N TRP A 119 2.80 -15.89 19.00
CA TRP A 119 3.56 -15.98 17.75
C TRP A 119 4.22 -14.64 17.43
N SER A 120 5.39 -14.73 16.80
CA SER A 120 6.01 -13.58 16.13
C SER A 120 5.87 -13.75 14.62
N CYS A 121 5.44 -12.68 13.94
CA CYS A 121 5.26 -12.65 12.50
C CYS A 121 6.13 -11.57 11.86
N CYS A 122 6.71 -11.89 10.72
CA CYS A 122 7.28 -10.91 9.81
C CYS A 122 6.94 -11.27 8.36
N ILE A 123 6.42 -10.30 7.62
CA ILE A 123 6.16 -10.37 6.18
C ILE A 123 7.14 -9.44 5.47
N GLY A 124 7.66 -9.82 4.31
CA GLY A 124 8.42 -8.91 3.45
C GLY A 124 8.29 -9.23 1.97
N HIS A 125 8.09 -8.19 1.16
CA HIS A 125 7.98 -8.32 -0.29
C HIS A 125 9.35 -8.61 -0.90
N GLN A 126 9.48 -9.79 -1.51
CA GLN A 126 10.71 -10.23 -2.15
C GLN A 126 10.88 -9.54 -3.50
N THR A 127 12.12 -9.17 -3.84
CA THR A 127 12.42 -8.53 -5.13
C THR A 127 12.22 -9.46 -6.33
N ASP A 128 12.16 -10.78 -6.12
CA ASP A 128 11.91 -11.80 -7.14
C ASP A 128 11.43 -13.08 -6.44
N ILE A 129 10.38 -13.72 -6.97
CA ILE A 129 9.87 -15.01 -6.48
C ILE A 129 9.82 -16.05 -7.62
N GLY A 130 10.60 -15.83 -8.68
CA GLY A 130 10.55 -16.62 -9.90
C GLY A 130 9.45 -16.17 -10.86
N GLY A 131 8.73 -17.13 -11.43
CA GLY A 131 7.63 -16.86 -12.38
C GLY A 131 8.13 -16.55 -13.80
N ARG A 132 7.22 -16.16 -14.68
CA ARG A 132 7.51 -15.92 -16.11
C ARG A 132 8.48 -14.76 -16.35
N VAL A 133 8.48 -13.76 -15.48
CA VAL A 133 9.24 -12.51 -15.63
C VAL A 133 9.95 -12.12 -14.34
N ALA A 134 11.02 -11.33 -14.46
CA ALA A 134 11.76 -10.81 -13.31
C ALA A 134 10.86 -9.94 -12.41
N GLY A 135 11.02 -10.02 -11.10
CA GLY A 135 10.20 -9.23 -10.18
C GLY A 135 8.82 -9.81 -9.88
N GLY A 136 8.37 -10.84 -10.62
CA GLY A 136 7.17 -11.62 -10.30
C GLY A 136 5.82 -10.88 -10.40
N ASN A 137 5.77 -9.71 -11.04
CA ASN A 137 4.65 -8.76 -10.95
C ASN A 137 3.98 -8.43 -12.31
N ALA A 138 4.09 -9.30 -13.31
CA ALA A 138 3.53 -9.07 -14.64
C ALA A 138 1.99 -9.06 -14.62
N CYS A 139 1.39 -7.90 -14.95
CA CYS A 139 -0.07 -7.73 -15.04
C CYS A 139 -0.76 -8.68 -16.03
N ASP A 140 -0.04 -9.16 -17.05
CA ASP A 140 -0.56 -10.04 -18.11
C ASP A 140 -0.47 -11.55 -17.78
N ASN A 141 -0.12 -11.92 -16.53
CA ASN A 141 -0.33 -13.30 -16.08
C ASN A 141 -1.83 -13.58 -15.93
N ILE A 142 -2.27 -14.77 -16.35
CA ILE A 142 -3.66 -15.25 -16.35
C ILE A 142 -3.95 -16.35 -15.32
N GLU A 143 -2.90 -16.92 -14.74
CA GLU A 143 -2.99 -17.94 -13.68
C GLU A 143 -1.86 -17.74 -12.68
N ILE A 144 -2.13 -17.99 -11.39
CA ILE A 144 -1.17 -17.87 -10.28
C ILE A 144 0.15 -18.64 -10.52
N TYR A 145 0.11 -19.75 -11.25
CA TYR A 145 1.30 -20.55 -11.57
C TYR A 145 2.33 -19.81 -12.43
N GLN A 146 1.93 -18.75 -13.14
CA GLN A 146 2.82 -17.91 -13.93
C GLN A 146 3.56 -16.86 -13.07
N GLU A 147 3.11 -16.67 -11.83
CA GLU A 147 3.59 -15.62 -10.92
C GLU A 147 4.83 -16.03 -10.12
N GLY A 148 5.05 -17.33 -9.93
CA GLY A 148 6.29 -17.87 -9.39
C GLY A 148 6.11 -18.97 -8.36
N LEU A 149 7.02 -18.99 -7.39
CA LEU A 149 7.06 -20.04 -6.37
C LEU A 149 5.92 -19.84 -5.36
N ILE A 150 5.04 -20.84 -5.29
CA ILE A 150 4.03 -20.96 -4.25
C ILE A 150 4.61 -21.79 -3.10
N LEU A 151 4.70 -21.17 -1.93
CA LEU A 151 5.07 -21.73 -0.64
C LEU A 151 3.77 -21.87 0.15
N PRO A 152 3.13 -23.05 0.15
CA PRO A 152 2.05 -23.30 1.09
C PRO A 152 2.60 -23.24 2.53
N PRO A 153 1.74 -23.17 3.55
CA PRO A 153 2.14 -23.32 4.94
C PRO A 153 3.10 -24.50 5.13
N LEU A 154 4.35 -24.20 5.46
CA LEU A 154 5.42 -25.19 5.62
C LEU A 154 6.39 -24.83 6.74
N LYS A 155 7.14 -25.82 7.24
CA LYS A 155 8.24 -25.60 8.19
C LYS A 155 9.53 -25.22 7.46
N LEU A 156 9.93 -23.96 7.59
CA LEU A 156 11.25 -23.48 7.18
C LEU A 156 12.33 -23.94 8.17
N TYR A 157 12.01 -23.92 9.47
CA TYR A 157 12.80 -24.59 10.52
C TYR A 157 11.92 -25.59 11.24
N SER A 158 12.48 -26.76 11.55
CA SER A 158 11.85 -27.72 12.46
C SER A 158 12.75 -27.93 13.66
N LYS A 159 12.25 -27.62 14.86
CA LYS A 159 12.95 -27.77 16.14
C LYS A 159 14.36 -27.14 16.13
N GLY A 160 14.47 -25.95 15.53
CA GLY A 160 15.73 -25.20 15.43
C GLY A 160 16.61 -25.57 14.24
N GLU A 161 16.29 -26.63 13.49
CA GLU A 161 17.06 -27.08 12.33
C GLU A 161 16.46 -26.54 11.02
N LEU A 162 17.31 -25.95 10.17
CA LEU A 162 16.88 -25.42 8.87
C LEU A 162 16.46 -26.55 7.93
N ASN A 163 15.28 -26.43 7.33
CA ASN A 163 14.85 -27.31 6.26
C ASN A 163 15.63 -27.01 4.97
N GLN A 164 16.74 -27.74 4.78
CA GLN A 164 17.65 -27.56 3.65
C GLN A 164 16.96 -27.75 2.29
N ALA A 165 15.94 -28.61 2.21
CA ALA A 165 15.21 -28.85 0.97
C ALA A 165 14.39 -27.60 0.56
N VAL A 166 13.63 -27.04 1.49
CA VAL A 166 12.86 -25.80 1.27
C VAL A 166 13.80 -24.64 0.92
N TRP A 167 14.89 -24.49 1.68
CA TRP A 167 15.88 -23.45 1.43
C TRP A 167 16.47 -23.55 0.01
N ARG A 168 16.82 -24.76 -0.42
CA ARG A 168 17.38 -25.03 -1.74
C ARG A 168 16.37 -24.84 -2.87
N ILE A 169 15.09 -25.18 -2.64
CA ILE A 169 14.01 -24.91 -3.60
C ILE A 169 13.86 -23.41 -3.80
N LEU A 170 13.78 -22.62 -2.72
CA LEU A 170 13.70 -21.16 -2.81
C LEU A 170 14.91 -20.58 -3.55
N GLU A 171 16.12 -20.98 -3.17
CA GLU A 171 17.37 -20.55 -3.83
C GLU A 171 17.35 -20.77 -5.35
N LYS A 172 16.80 -21.89 -5.81
CA LYS A 172 16.85 -22.29 -7.23
C LYS A 172 15.71 -21.74 -8.08
N ASN A 173 14.63 -21.27 -7.45
CA ASN A 173 13.47 -20.75 -8.17
C ASN A 173 13.47 -19.23 -8.32
N VAL A 174 14.49 -18.52 -7.80
CA VAL A 174 14.61 -17.06 -7.91
C VAL A 174 15.84 -16.65 -8.72
N ARG A 175 15.76 -15.49 -9.37
CA ARG A 175 16.83 -14.95 -10.23
C ARG A 175 17.99 -14.36 -9.45
N VAL A 176 17.71 -13.77 -8.29
CA VAL A 176 18.67 -13.06 -7.44
C VAL A 176 18.73 -13.67 -6.02
N PRO A 177 19.18 -14.93 -5.88
CA PRO A 177 19.11 -15.67 -4.61
C PRO A 177 19.87 -15.00 -3.47
N GLU A 178 20.98 -14.31 -3.74
CA GLU A 178 21.72 -13.59 -2.69
C GLU A 178 20.91 -12.46 -2.04
N LYS A 179 19.98 -11.83 -2.77
CA LYS A 179 19.08 -10.81 -2.26
C LYS A 179 17.92 -11.47 -1.52
N VAL A 180 17.18 -12.36 -2.18
CA VAL A 180 15.99 -13.03 -1.63
C VAL A 180 16.31 -13.81 -0.36
N LEU A 181 17.34 -14.66 -0.37
CA LEU A 181 17.71 -15.43 0.82
C LEU A 181 18.24 -14.54 1.94
N GLY A 182 18.91 -13.43 1.59
CA GLY A 182 19.35 -12.45 2.58
C GLY A 182 18.18 -11.70 3.23
N ASP A 183 17.14 -11.39 2.46
CA ASP A 183 15.91 -10.81 2.97
C ASP A 183 15.17 -11.80 3.88
N VAL A 184 15.04 -13.08 3.47
CA VAL A 184 14.46 -14.13 4.34
C VAL A 184 15.25 -14.28 5.64
N GLN A 185 16.58 -14.15 5.61
CA GLN A 185 17.40 -14.11 6.83
C GLN A 185 17.10 -12.88 7.71
N ALA A 186 16.84 -11.72 7.11
CA ALA A 186 16.42 -10.52 7.83
C ALA A 186 15.05 -10.70 8.51
N LEU A 187 14.07 -11.28 7.80
CA LEU A 187 12.76 -11.64 8.37
C LEU A 187 12.91 -12.66 9.52
N LEU A 188 13.79 -13.66 9.35
CA LEU A 188 14.08 -14.65 10.39
C LEU A 188 14.71 -14.01 11.64
N ALA A 189 15.61 -13.05 11.45
CA ALA A 189 16.15 -12.28 12.56
C ALA A 189 15.03 -11.54 13.30
N ALA A 190 14.16 -10.84 12.57
CA ALA A 190 13.04 -10.11 13.15
C ALA A 190 12.13 -11.00 14.03
N VAL A 191 11.69 -12.17 13.53
CA VAL A 191 10.83 -13.06 14.34
C VAL A 191 11.52 -13.64 15.58
N ARG A 192 12.85 -13.80 15.55
CA ARG A 192 13.65 -14.20 16.73
C ARG A 192 13.76 -13.07 17.76
N PHE A 193 13.88 -11.82 17.32
CA PHE A 193 13.80 -10.66 18.21
C PHE A 193 12.42 -10.55 18.86
N GLY A 194 11.35 -10.83 18.11
CA GLY A 194 9.99 -10.90 18.67
C GLY A 194 9.85 -11.96 19.75
N GLU A 195 10.39 -13.18 19.54
CA GLU A 195 10.44 -14.22 20.57
C GLU A 195 11.18 -13.74 21.83
N ARG A 196 12.40 -13.21 21.67
CA ARG A 196 13.21 -12.72 22.78
C ARG A 196 12.47 -11.68 23.61
N ASP A 197 11.86 -10.69 22.96
CA ASP A 197 11.23 -9.57 23.65
C ASP A 197 9.91 -9.98 24.33
N LEU A 198 9.15 -10.91 23.74
CA LEU A 198 7.97 -11.46 24.41
C LEU A 198 8.36 -12.32 25.61
N LEU A 199 9.40 -13.15 25.51
CA LEU A 199 9.89 -13.96 26.64
C LEU A 199 10.44 -13.09 27.78
N ARG A 200 11.09 -11.97 27.47
CA ARG A 200 11.48 -10.99 28.48
C ARG A 200 10.27 -10.46 29.26
N LEU A 201 9.15 -10.20 28.58
CA LEU A 201 7.91 -9.78 29.25
C LEU A 201 7.30 -10.92 30.08
N VAL A 202 7.41 -12.17 29.62
CA VAL A 202 7.00 -13.35 30.41
C VAL A 202 7.84 -13.46 31.69
N ASP A 203 9.15 -13.21 31.64
CA ASP A 203 10.02 -13.24 32.83
C ASP A 203 9.68 -12.11 33.82
N GLU A 204 9.25 -10.95 33.31
CA GLU A 204 8.95 -9.75 34.11
C GLU A 204 7.56 -9.81 34.77
N TYR A 205 6.53 -10.23 34.04
CA TYR A 205 5.13 -10.22 34.49
C TYR A 205 4.58 -11.61 34.82
N GLY A 206 5.22 -12.68 34.35
CA GLY A 206 4.69 -14.04 34.42
C GLY A 206 3.71 -14.37 33.29
N PHE A 207 3.61 -15.65 32.96
CA PHE A 207 2.84 -16.15 31.82
C PHE A 207 1.34 -15.80 31.89
N GLU A 208 0.66 -16.18 32.98
CA GLU A 208 -0.79 -15.97 33.10
C GLU A 208 -1.18 -14.50 33.15
N GLU A 209 -0.36 -13.68 33.81
CA GLU A 209 -0.63 -12.26 33.93
C GLU A 209 -0.41 -11.53 32.59
N LEU A 210 0.70 -11.80 31.90
CA LEU A 210 0.95 -11.23 30.56
C LEU A 210 -0.14 -11.65 29.56
N LYS A 211 -0.55 -12.92 29.57
CA LYS A 211 -1.66 -13.41 28.75
C LYS A 211 -2.96 -12.67 29.05
N SER A 212 -3.27 -12.46 30.33
CA SER A 212 -4.45 -11.67 30.75
C SER A 212 -4.38 -10.24 30.24
N TYR A 213 -3.22 -9.58 30.27
CA TYR A 213 -3.06 -8.23 29.73
C TYR A 213 -3.22 -8.19 28.21
N MET A 214 -2.69 -9.18 27.47
CA MET A 214 -2.87 -9.25 26.01
C MET A 214 -4.36 -9.32 25.64
N ILE A 215 -5.15 -10.13 26.37
CA ILE A 215 -6.60 -10.24 26.16
C ILE A 215 -7.30 -8.91 26.50
N ASP A 216 -7.00 -8.28 27.63
CA ASP A 216 -7.59 -7.00 28.02
C ASP A 216 -7.23 -5.86 27.05
N ILE A 217 -6.03 -5.88 26.47
CA ILE A 217 -5.63 -4.92 25.42
C ILE A 217 -6.54 -5.07 24.18
N LEU A 218 -6.79 -6.31 23.73
CA LEU A 218 -7.68 -6.58 22.59
C LEU A 218 -9.11 -6.13 22.89
N ASP A 219 -9.67 -6.53 24.03
CA ASP A 219 -11.05 -6.21 24.43
C ASP A 219 -11.22 -4.70 24.68
N THR A 220 -10.21 -4.04 25.22
CA THR A 220 -10.21 -2.58 25.38
C THR A 220 -10.16 -1.88 24.02
N THR A 221 -9.36 -2.38 23.08
CA THR A 221 -9.30 -1.83 21.72
C THR A 221 -10.64 -1.98 21.01
N GLU A 222 -11.31 -3.13 21.14
CA GLU A 222 -12.66 -3.33 20.61
C GLU A 222 -13.66 -2.33 21.19
N ARG A 223 -13.70 -2.16 22.52
CA ARG A 223 -14.61 -1.21 23.16
C ARG A 223 -14.39 0.23 22.69
N LEU A 224 -13.12 0.66 22.57
CA LEU A 224 -12.79 1.99 22.07
C LEU A 224 -13.20 2.16 20.61
N THR A 225 -12.95 1.15 19.78
CA THR A 225 -13.34 1.16 18.36
C THR A 225 -14.86 1.26 18.20
N ARG A 226 -15.62 0.42 18.92
CA ARG A 226 -17.09 0.46 18.93
C ARG A 226 -17.65 1.80 19.40
N ALA A 227 -17.03 2.41 20.41
CA ALA A 227 -17.40 3.74 20.89
C ALA A 227 -17.15 4.82 19.84
N GLU A 228 -16.02 4.78 19.13
CA GLU A 228 -15.75 5.71 18.02
C GLU A 228 -16.72 5.52 16.86
N ILE A 229 -17.03 4.26 16.48
CA ILE A 229 -18.00 3.96 15.42
C ILE A 229 -19.39 4.50 15.78
N SER A 230 -19.81 4.40 17.05
CA SER A 230 -21.09 4.95 17.52
C SER A 230 -21.20 6.47 17.35
N ASN A 231 -20.07 7.19 17.32
CA ASN A 231 -20.01 8.63 17.11
C ASN A 231 -19.98 9.02 15.62
N LEU A 232 -19.79 8.06 14.71
CA LEU A 232 -19.83 8.30 13.28
C LEU A 232 -21.28 8.52 12.79
N PRO A 233 -21.46 9.22 11.65
CA PRO A 233 -22.76 9.36 11.02
C PRO A 233 -23.42 8.00 10.80
N GLN A 234 -24.67 7.87 11.23
CA GLN A 234 -25.46 6.64 11.08
C GLN A 234 -26.21 6.70 9.75
N GLY A 235 -26.12 5.65 8.94
CA GLY A 235 -26.71 5.65 7.60
C GLY A 235 -26.04 4.71 6.62
N GLU A 236 -26.38 4.89 5.35
CA GLU A 236 -25.92 4.08 4.22
C GLU A 236 -25.45 5.01 3.10
N TRP A 237 -24.29 4.70 2.52
CA TRP A 237 -23.66 5.44 1.43
C TRP A 237 -23.03 4.48 0.44
N GLU A 238 -23.04 4.84 -0.83
CA GLU A 238 -22.44 4.04 -1.89
C GLU A 238 -21.46 4.88 -2.70
N PHE A 239 -20.40 4.24 -3.17
CA PHE A 239 -19.44 4.85 -4.09
C PHE A 239 -18.87 3.79 -5.03
N SER A 240 -18.55 4.20 -6.26
CA SER A 240 -17.84 3.38 -7.24
C SER A 240 -16.60 4.13 -7.71
N ASP A 241 -15.49 3.41 -7.82
CA ASP A 241 -14.28 3.88 -8.50
C ASP A 241 -13.77 2.77 -9.44
N TYR A 242 -12.93 3.13 -10.40
CA TYR A 242 -12.62 2.26 -11.54
C TYR A 242 -11.12 2.11 -11.77
N ILE A 243 -10.66 0.89 -12.01
CA ILE A 243 -9.35 0.63 -12.61
C ILE A 243 -9.50 0.70 -14.13
N ASP A 244 -8.54 1.32 -14.83
CA ASP A 244 -8.64 1.58 -16.27
C ASP A 244 -8.86 0.27 -17.08
N ASN A 245 -8.14 -0.80 -16.74
CA ASN A 245 -8.21 -2.16 -17.32
C ASN A 245 -7.23 -3.12 -16.60
N ASP A 246 -7.18 -4.40 -16.97
CA ASP A 246 -6.19 -5.37 -16.45
C ASP A 246 -4.99 -5.63 -17.37
N GLY A 247 -4.90 -4.93 -18.51
CA GLY A 247 -3.83 -5.10 -19.51
C GLY A 247 -4.10 -6.22 -20.52
N ILE A 248 -5.19 -6.97 -20.39
CA ILE A 248 -5.65 -8.01 -21.31
C ILE A 248 -7.02 -7.64 -21.87
N ASP A 249 -7.97 -7.36 -20.98
CA ASP A 249 -9.31 -6.89 -21.29
C ASP A 249 -9.35 -5.36 -21.20
N PRO A 250 -9.69 -4.63 -22.28
CA PRO A 250 -9.67 -3.17 -22.28
C PRO A 250 -10.85 -2.55 -21.52
N GLN A 251 -11.78 -3.35 -20.98
CA GLN A 251 -12.90 -2.82 -20.21
C GLN A 251 -12.45 -2.33 -18.82
N PRO A 252 -13.03 -1.22 -18.33
CA PRO A 252 -12.77 -0.75 -16.98
C PRO A 252 -13.32 -1.73 -15.94
N ILE A 253 -12.64 -1.81 -14.81
CA ILE A 253 -13.01 -2.68 -13.70
C ILE A 253 -13.59 -1.80 -12.59
N GLU A 254 -14.90 -1.91 -12.38
CA GLU A 254 -15.62 -1.20 -11.32
C GLU A 254 -15.42 -1.88 -9.97
N ILE A 255 -15.05 -1.09 -8.96
CA ILE A 255 -15.11 -1.45 -7.55
C ILE A 255 -16.22 -0.63 -6.90
N HIS A 256 -17.32 -1.29 -6.57
CA HIS A 256 -18.49 -0.70 -5.94
C HIS A 256 -18.54 -1.10 -4.47
N ALA A 257 -18.66 -0.12 -3.57
CA ALA A 257 -18.79 -0.36 -2.14
C ALA A 257 -20.04 0.31 -1.58
N LYS A 258 -20.84 -0.48 -0.86
CA LYS A 258 -21.96 -0.02 -0.04
C LYS A 258 -21.51 -0.02 1.42
N LEU A 259 -21.33 1.18 1.96
CA LEU A 259 -20.97 1.42 3.35
C LEU A 259 -22.24 1.66 4.16
N LYS A 260 -22.39 0.91 5.24
CA LYS A 260 -23.42 1.12 6.24
C LYS A 260 -22.79 1.21 7.63
N ILE A 261 -23.14 2.27 8.36
CA ILE A 261 -22.76 2.45 9.76
C ILE A 261 -24.05 2.37 10.58
N GLN A 262 -24.12 1.38 11.47
CA GLN A 262 -25.30 1.12 12.29
C GLN A 262 -24.90 0.72 13.70
N GLY A 263 -25.30 1.56 14.67
CA GLY A 263 -24.90 1.37 16.06
C GLY A 263 -23.39 1.53 16.21
N ASP A 264 -22.74 0.48 16.69
CA ASP A 264 -21.30 0.41 16.91
C ASP A 264 -20.56 -0.48 15.91
N GLU A 265 -21.18 -0.78 14.76
CA GLU A 265 -20.64 -1.66 13.72
C GLU A 265 -20.57 -0.98 12.35
N VAL A 266 -19.58 -1.40 11.56
CA VAL A 266 -19.36 -1.00 10.17
C VAL A 266 -19.64 -2.19 9.26
N PHE A 267 -20.54 -2.01 8.31
CA PHE A 267 -20.86 -2.99 7.27
C PHE A 267 -20.38 -2.47 5.92
N VAL A 268 -19.65 -3.29 5.18
CA VAL A 268 -19.21 -2.97 3.81
C VAL A 268 -19.56 -4.14 2.90
N ASP A 269 -20.40 -3.88 1.91
CA ASP A 269 -20.78 -4.86 0.91
C ASP A 269 -20.26 -4.45 -0.47
N PHE A 270 -19.56 -5.37 -1.13
CA PHE A 270 -18.99 -5.19 -2.46
C PHE A 270 -19.84 -5.83 -3.57
N GLU A 271 -21.09 -6.25 -3.29
CA GLU A 271 -22.04 -6.64 -4.34
C GLU A 271 -22.19 -5.52 -5.39
N GLY A 272 -22.05 -5.88 -6.67
CA GLY A 272 -22.02 -4.92 -7.79
C GLY A 272 -20.61 -4.63 -8.33
N THR A 273 -19.56 -5.04 -7.61
CA THR A 273 -18.18 -5.03 -8.13
C THR A 273 -18.05 -5.94 -9.36
N SER A 274 -17.22 -5.54 -10.33
CA SER A 274 -16.96 -6.29 -11.56
C SER A 274 -16.47 -7.74 -11.28
N PRO A 275 -16.63 -8.68 -12.23
CA PRO A 275 -16.02 -10.00 -12.14
C PRO A 275 -14.50 -9.93 -11.93
N GLN A 276 -13.90 -10.99 -11.41
CA GLN A 276 -12.44 -11.08 -11.31
C GLN A 276 -11.76 -10.83 -12.66
N ALA A 277 -10.64 -10.10 -12.62
CA ALA A 277 -9.85 -9.77 -13.78
C ALA A 277 -9.15 -11.02 -14.33
N LYS A 278 -8.86 -11.00 -15.63
CA LYS A 278 -8.01 -12.03 -16.25
C LYS A 278 -6.56 -11.82 -15.85
N GLY A 279 -6.11 -10.56 -15.82
CA GLY A 279 -4.76 -10.17 -15.42
C GLY A 279 -4.50 -10.27 -13.91
N SER A 280 -3.24 -10.16 -13.51
CA SER A 280 -2.75 -10.43 -12.14
C SER A 280 -3.01 -9.38 -11.09
N ILE A 281 -3.91 -8.44 -11.36
CA ILE A 281 -4.20 -7.30 -10.47
C ILE A 281 -5.27 -7.64 -9.42
N ASN A 282 -5.77 -8.87 -9.38
CA ASN A 282 -6.81 -9.30 -8.43
C ASN A 282 -6.28 -9.26 -6.98
N PRO A 283 -6.96 -8.58 -6.05
CA PRO A 283 -6.67 -8.69 -4.62
C PRO A 283 -7.41 -9.88 -4.01
N ASN A 284 -6.72 -10.72 -3.24
CA ASN A 284 -7.45 -11.70 -2.45
C ASN A 284 -8.32 -11.03 -1.37
N PHE A 285 -9.33 -11.76 -0.88
CA PHE A 285 -10.34 -11.14 -0.01
C PHE A 285 -9.78 -10.69 1.35
N ALA A 286 -8.75 -11.36 1.87
CA ALA A 286 -8.06 -10.91 3.08
C ALA A 286 -7.44 -9.52 2.88
N TYR A 287 -6.80 -9.29 1.74
CA TYR A 287 -6.25 -7.98 1.38
C TYR A 287 -7.35 -6.94 1.18
N THR A 288 -8.47 -7.28 0.54
CA THR A 288 -9.64 -6.41 0.42
C THR A 288 -10.12 -5.90 1.78
N LYS A 289 -10.31 -6.81 2.74
CA LYS A 289 -10.68 -6.45 4.12
C LYS A 289 -9.65 -5.51 4.77
N SER A 290 -8.36 -5.79 4.59
CA SER A 290 -7.30 -4.94 5.13
C SER A 290 -7.35 -3.50 4.62
N ASN A 291 -7.70 -3.29 3.35
CA ASN A 291 -7.83 -1.95 2.78
C ASN A 291 -9.03 -1.17 3.36
N VAL A 292 -10.13 -1.86 3.66
CA VAL A 292 -11.28 -1.27 4.39
C VAL A 292 -10.85 -0.85 5.80
N TYR A 293 -10.15 -1.73 6.53
CA TYR A 293 -9.64 -1.43 7.87
C TYR A 293 -8.70 -0.21 7.88
N ALA A 294 -7.79 -0.14 6.91
CA ALA A 294 -6.85 0.97 6.77
C ALA A 294 -7.56 2.31 6.59
N VAL A 295 -8.59 2.37 5.74
CA VAL A 295 -9.36 3.60 5.48
C VAL A 295 -10.08 4.07 6.74
N VAL A 296 -10.82 3.18 7.42
CA VAL A 296 -11.52 3.57 8.64
C VAL A 296 -10.53 3.97 9.73
N LYS A 297 -9.38 3.29 9.85
CA LYS A 297 -8.33 3.66 10.80
C LYS A 297 -7.78 5.07 10.58
N CYS A 298 -7.76 5.55 9.34
CA CYS A 298 -7.35 6.93 9.00
C CYS A 298 -8.37 7.99 9.42
N LEU A 299 -9.63 7.62 9.67
CA LEU A 299 -10.75 8.54 9.86
C LEU A 299 -11.33 8.52 11.28
N ILE A 300 -10.87 7.62 12.14
CA ILE A 300 -11.22 7.55 13.57
C ILE A 300 -10.02 7.94 14.44
N ASP A 301 -10.18 7.89 15.77
CA ASP A 301 -9.12 8.24 16.72
C ASP A 301 -7.80 7.50 16.41
N PRO A 302 -6.71 8.24 16.10
CA PRO A 302 -5.40 7.65 15.84
C PRO A 302 -4.84 6.87 17.04
N ALA A 303 -5.25 7.18 18.28
CA ALA A 303 -4.78 6.51 19.51
C ALA A 303 -5.28 5.07 19.67
N ILE A 304 -6.36 4.68 18.97
CA ILE A 304 -6.84 3.29 18.95
C ILE A 304 -5.77 2.42 18.27
N GLN A 305 -5.37 1.32 18.89
CA GLN A 305 -4.37 0.44 18.32
C GLN A 305 -4.91 -0.36 17.13
N SER A 306 -4.04 -0.64 16.17
CA SER A 306 -4.36 -1.50 15.05
C SER A 306 -4.05 -2.97 15.39
N ASN A 307 -4.93 -3.58 16.18
CA ASN A 307 -4.84 -4.97 16.64
C ASN A 307 -6.17 -5.71 16.37
N SER A 308 -6.26 -7.00 16.70
CA SER A 308 -7.45 -7.81 16.41
C SER A 308 -8.74 -7.25 17.02
N GLY A 309 -8.67 -6.52 18.14
CA GLY A 309 -9.84 -5.85 18.73
C GLY A 309 -10.43 -4.76 17.83
N PHE A 310 -9.59 -4.05 17.05
CA PHE A 310 -10.03 -3.04 16.10
C PHE A 310 -10.85 -3.64 14.95
N PHE A 311 -10.58 -4.87 14.53
CA PHE A 311 -11.28 -5.48 13.38
C PHE A 311 -12.64 -6.12 13.73
N ARG A 312 -12.89 -6.44 15.01
CA ARG A 312 -14.11 -7.14 15.46
C ARG A 312 -15.45 -6.46 15.10
N PRO A 313 -15.61 -5.13 15.12
CA PRO A 313 -16.88 -4.48 14.76
C PRO A 313 -17.11 -4.32 13.25
N PHE A 314 -16.30 -4.96 12.40
CA PHE A 314 -16.41 -4.84 10.95
C PHE A 314 -17.01 -6.10 10.32
N ASN A 315 -18.03 -5.89 9.50
CA ASN A 315 -18.68 -6.92 8.70
C ASN A 315 -18.46 -6.61 7.22
N ILE A 316 -17.61 -7.38 6.54
CA ILE A 316 -17.21 -7.12 5.16
C ILE A 316 -17.59 -8.32 4.29
N THR A 317 -18.33 -8.07 3.20
CA THR A 317 -18.80 -9.11 2.27
C THR A 317 -18.47 -8.78 0.83
N ALA A 318 -18.23 -9.80 0.02
CA ALA A 318 -18.05 -9.69 -1.42
C ALA A 318 -18.46 -11.01 -2.09
N PRO A 319 -19.18 -10.97 -3.23
CA PRO A 319 -19.48 -12.19 -3.98
C PRO A 319 -18.21 -12.94 -4.39
N GLU A 320 -18.19 -14.25 -4.24
CA GLU A 320 -17.06 -15.08 -4.70
C GLU A 320 -16.92 -14.98 -6.24
N GLY A 321 -15.69 -14.81 -6.73
CA GLY A 321 -15.41 -14.63 -8.15
C GLY A 321 -15.58 -13.19 -8.67
N CYS A 322 -15.88 -12.23 -7.80
CA CYS A 322 -15.75 -10.80 -8.14
C CYS A 322 -14.30 -10.34 -8.00
N PHE A 323 -14.00 -9.15 -8.54
CA PHE A 323 -12.66 -8.59 -8.55
C PHE A 323 -12.02 -8.52 -7.16
N VAL A 324 -12.79 -8.17 -6.13
CA VAL A 324 -12.27 -8.04 -4.76
C VAL A 324 -12.32 -9.33 -3.93
N ASN A 325 -12.76 -10.44 -4.53
CA ASN A 325 -12.83 -11.77 -3.92
C ASN A 325 -12.64 -12.87 -5.00
N PRO A 326 -11.44 -12.94 -5.62
CA PRO A 326 -11.16 -13.82 -6.75
C PRO A 326 -11.06 -15.29 -6.30
N GLN A 327 -11.43 -16.20 -7.20
CA GLN A 327 -11.27 -17.65 -7.00
C GLN A 327 -9.98 -18.17 -7.62
N HIS A 328 -9.42 -19.22 -7.03
CA HIS A 328 -8.32 -19.97 -7.63
C HIS A 328 -8.73 -20.50 -9.02
N PRO A 329 -7.86 -20.41 -10.06
CA PRO A 329 -6.43 -20.10 -10.04
C PRO A 329 -6.09 -18.64 -10.40
N ALA A 330 -6.94 -17.66 -10.05
CA ALA A 330 -6.70 -16.27 -10.41
C ALA A 330 -5.30 -15.77 -9.99
N PRO A 331 -4.62 -15.01 -10.86
CA PRO A 331 -3.34 -14.39 -10.55
C PRO A 331 -3.56 -13.16 -9.65
N VAL A 332 -2.71 -12.98 -8.63
CA VAL A 332 -2.84 -11.93 -7.60
C VAL A 332 -1.55 -11.15 -7.30
N ALA A 333 -0.44 -11.42 -8.00
CA ALA A 333 0.86 -10.83 -7.67
C ALA A 333 0.88 -9.30 -7.81
N ALA A 334 0.13 -8.74 -8.75
CA ALA A 334 0.08 -7.29 -8.98
C ALA A 334 -1.09 -6.60 -8.25
N ARG A 335 -1.62 -7.22 -7.18
CA ARG A 335 -2.80 -6.75 -6.40
C ARG A 335 -2.67 -5.36 -5.79
N GLY A 336 -1.45 -4.81 -5.70
CA GLY A 336 -1.21 -3.49 -5.12
C GLY A 336 -2.11 -2.41 -5.74
N LEU A 337 -2.30 -2.46 -7.06
CA LEU A 337 -3.19 -1.54 -7.78
C LEU A 337 -4.63 -1.57 -7.25
N ALA A 338 -5.18 -2.76 -7.05
CA ALA A 338 -6.52 -2.92 -6.54
C ALA A 338 -6.68 -2.45 -5.10
N GLY A 339 -5.64 -2.60 -4.26
CA GLY A 339 -5.63 -2.07 -2.90
C GLY A 339 -5.89 -0.56 -2.86
N PHE A 340 -5.16 0.21 -3.66
CA PHE A 340 -5.38 1.67 -3.75
C PHE A 340 -6.78 2.00 -4.20
N ARG A 341 -7.30 1.29 -5.21
CA ARG A 341 -8.64 1.56 -5.72
C ARG A 341 -9.73 1.22 -4.70
N ILE A 342 -9.61 0.12 -3.96
CA ILE A 342 -10.51 -0.21 -2.85
C ILE A 342 -10.47 0.91 -1.81
N CYS A 343 -9.28 1.41 -1.46
CA CYS A 343 -9.16 2.52 -0.53
C CYS A 343 -9.83 3.79 -1.08
N HIS A 344 -9.63 4.15 -2.35
CA HIS A 344 -10.31 5.29 -2.97
C HIS A 344 -11.82 5.12 -2.96
N THR A 345 -12.35 3.95 -3.32
CA THR A 345 -13.80 3.69 -3.26
C THR A 345 -14.34 3.90 -1.84
N MET A 346 -13.65 3.36 -0.82
CA MET A 346 -14.03 3.53 0.57
C MET A 346 -13.92 4.99 1.05
N PHE A 347 -12.85 5.70 0.69
CA PHE A 347 -12.71 7.13 0.98
C PHE A 347 -13.81 7.95 0.30
N GLY A 348 -14.22 7.61 -0.92
CA GLY A 348 -15.33 8.25 -1.61
C GLY A 348 -16.68 8.04 -0.91
N ALA A 349 -16.95 6.83 -0.41
CA ALA A 349 -18.13 6.56 0.42
C ALA A 349 -18.08 7.34 1.75
N MET A 350 -16.91 7.38 2.40
CA MET A 350 -16.71 8.14 3.64
C MET A 350 -16.79 9.66 3.43
N ALA A 351 -16.38 10.18 2.26
CA ALA A 351 -16.52 11.60 1.93
C ALA A 351 -17.99 12.03 1.83
N LYS A 352 -18.86 11.14 1.35
CA LYS A 352 -20.33 11.33 1.39
C LYS A 352 -20.88 11.24 2.81
N ALA A 353 -20.34 10.33 3.63
CA ALA A 353 -20.78 10.13 5.02
C ALA A 353 -20.36 11.29 5.94
N MET A 354 -19.16 11.82 5.74
CA MET A 354 -18.54 12.85 6.59
C MET A 354 -18.09 14.08 5.75
N PRO A 355 -19.04 14.85 5.18
CA PRO A 355 -18.71 16.07 4.43
C PRO A 355 -17.86 17.03 5.28
N GLY A 356 -16.86 17.67 4.69
CA GLY A 356 -15.97 18.59 5.41
C GLY A 356 -14.84 17.92 6.20
N LYS A 357 -14.70 16.59 6.18
CA LYS A 357 -13.66 15.87 6.95
C LYS A 357 -12.72 15.02 6.10
N VAL A 358 -13.17 14.56 4.94
CA VAL A 358 -12.43 13.60 4.12
C VAL A 358 -11.75 14.33 2.96
N PRO A 359 -10.44 14.13 2.72
CA PRO A 359 -9.75 14.75 1.60
C PRO A 359 -10.22 14.16 0.26
N ALA A 360 -9.89 14.86 -0.83
CA ALA A 360 -10.01 14.34 -2.18
C ALA A 360 -9.09 13.13 -2.45
N ALA A 361 -9.29 12.46 -3.57
CA ALA A 361 -8.43 11.33 -3.94
C ALA A 361 -6.98 11.76 -4.11
N TRP A 362 -6.05 10.95 -3.63
CA TRP A 362 -4.63 11.09 -3.98
C TRP A 362 -4.36 10.46 -5.36
N GLY A 363 -3.29 10.90 -6.02
CA GLY A 363 -2.58 10.11 -7.02
C GLY A 363 -1.32 9.56 -6.35
N GLY A 364 -1.00 8.27 -6.48
CA GLY A 364 0.19 7.69 -5.85
C GLY A 364 0.02 6.24 -5.39
N GLY A 365 1.07 5.43 -5.60
CA GLY A 365 1.11 3.98 -5.33
C GLY A 365 0.63 3.10 -6.50
N GLU A 366 -0.08 3.66 -7.48
CA GLU A 366 -0.62 2.90 -8.61
C GLU A 366 0.45 2.50 -9.63
N ILE A 367 1.64 3.10 -9.56
CA ILE A 367 2.73 2.90 -10.51
C ILE A 367 3.76 1.94 -9.93
N GLY A 368 3.97 0.84 -10.64
CA GLY A 368 5.05 -0.12 -10.42
C GLY A 368 5.82 -0.34 -11.71
N VAL A 369 7.15 -0.25 -11.61
CA VAL A 369 8.06 -0.57 -12.72
C VAL A 369 9.00 -1.68 -12.30
N SER A 370 9.23 -2.64 -13.20
CA SER A 370 10.28 -3.63 -13.02
C SER A 370 11.17 -3.72 -14.24
N PHE A 371 12.46 -3.75 -14.00
CA PHE A 371 13.50 -3.95 -14.99
C PHE A 371 14.29 -5.19 -14.58
N GLY A 372 14.47 -6.13 -15.50
CA GLY A 372 15.25 -7.33 -15.24
C GLY A 372 16.06 -7.75 -16.45
N GLY A 373 17.22 -8.32 -16.20
CA GLY A 373 18.10 -8.76 -17.27
C GLY A 373 19.27 -9.58 -16.75
N TYR A 374 20.25 -9.78 -17.64
CA TYR A 374 21.48 -10.49 -17.33
C TYR A 374 22.67 -9.64 -17.76
N ASP A 375 23.72 -9.62 -16.94
CA ASP A 375 24.99 -9.05 -17.36
C ASP A 375 25.72 -9.96 -18.36
N LYS A 376 26.88 -9.50 -18.86
CA LYS A 376 27.74 -10.27 -19.77
C LYS A 376 28.22 -11.62 -19.23
N ASN A 377 28.23 -11.80 -17.91
CA ASN A 377 28.59 -13.05 -17.23
C ASN A 377 27.38 -13.92 -16.91
N ARG A 378 26.19 -13.56 -17.42
CA ARG A 378 24.92 -14.24 -17.15
C ARG A 378 24.49 -14.16 -15.68
N LYS A 379 24.97 -13.18 -14.93
CA LYS A 379 24.44 -12.86 -13.60
C LYS A 379 23.16 -12.04 -13.77
N ALA A 380 22.07 -12.50 -13.16
CA ALA A 380 20.80 -11.79 -13.22
C ALA A 380 20.84 -10.52 -12.36
N TRP A 381 20.11 -9.51 -12.81
CA TRP A 381 19.77 -8.33 -12.02
C TRP A 381 18.27 -8.10 -12.14
N VAL A 382 17.70 -7.60 -11.05
CA VAL A 382 16.27 -7.27 -10.94
C VAL A 382 16.18 -5.98 -10.15
N TYR A 383 15.43 -5.05 -10.73
CA TYR A 383 15.00 -3.82 -10.10
C TYR A 383 13.47 -3.78 -10.13
N LEU A 384 12.89 -3.50 -8.97
CA LEU A 384 11.46 -3.33 -8.79
C LEU A 384 11.30 -2.05 -7.98
N GLU A 385 10.48 -1.14 -8.48
CA GLU A 385 10.14 0.09 -7.78
C GLU A 385 8.63 0.33 -7.86
N PHE A 386 8.08 0.72 -6.72
CA PHE A 386 6.74 1.26 -6.61
C PHE A 386 6.86 2.75 -6.30
N MET A 387 6.21 3.59 -7.12
CA MET A 387 6.21 5.05 -6.90
C MET A 387 5.20 5.38 -5.81
N ASN A 388 5.67 5.20 -4.57
CA ASN A 388 4.87 5.41 -3.38
C ASN A 388 4.88 6.88 -2.95
N ASP A 389 5.91 7.63 -3.33
CA ASP A 389 5.92 9.07 -3.34
C ASP A 389 4.92 9.58 -4.38
N GLY A 390 3.93 10.34 -3.93
CA GLY A 390 2.92 10.88 -4.82
C GLY A 390 2.11 12.03 -4.24
N PRO A 391 1.18 12.56 -5.01
CA PRO A 391 0.34 13.66 -4.54
C PRO A 391 -0.84 13.24 -3.68
N ARG A 392 -0.95 13.79 -2.46
CA ARG A 392 -2.18 13.69 -1.68
C ARG A 392 -3.30 14.53 -2.31
N GLY A 393 -4.55 14.15 -2.07
CA GLY A 393 -5.69 15.00 -2.43
C GLY A 393 -5.79 16.21 -1.52
N GLY A 394 -6.40 17.29 -2.01
CA GLY A 394 -6.74 18.47 -1.23
C GLY A 394 -7.60 18.10 -0.03
N GLY A 395 -7.29 18.69 1.12
CA GLY A 395 -8.03 18.50 2.36
C GLY A 395 -9.07 19.58 2.61
N PRO A 396 -9.90 19.43 3.65
CA PRO A 396 -10.94 20.42 3.98
C PRO A 396 -10.40 21.78 4.44
N ASN A 397 -9.12 21.86 4.78
CA ASN A 397 -8.49 23.05 5.34
C ASN A 397 -7.02 23.23 4.94
N MET A 398 -6.51 22.44 3.98
CA MET A 398 -5.12 22.50 3.55
C MET A 398 -4.92 21.82 2.19
N ASP A 399 -3.91 22.26 1.46
CA ASP A 399 -3.49 21.64 0.20
C ASP A 399 -3.03 20.19 0.41
N GLY A 400 -3.19 19.39 -0.63
CA GLY A 400 -2.59 18.07 -0.72
C GLY A 400 -1.07 18.19 -0.76
N GLY A 401 -0.38 17.41 0.07
CA GLY A 401 1.08 17.38 0.05
C GLY A 401 1.64 16.84 -1.27
N ASP A 402 2.63 17.56 -1.80
CA ASP A 402 3.39 17.21 -3.01
C ASP A 402 4.42 16.10 -2.67
N GLY A 403 4.48 15.03 -3.46
CA GLY A 403 5.49 13.96 -3.30
C GLY A 403 5.46 13.20 -1.95
N LEU A 404 4.30 13.13 -1.29
CA LEU A 404 4.10 12.39 -0.04
C LEU A 404 3.52 10.99 -0.27
N SER A 405 3.83 10.05 0.63
CA SER A 405 3.17 8.75 0.60
C SER A 405 1.66 8.87 0.76
N SER A 406 0.93 8.00 0.06
CA SER A 406 -0.53 7.88 0.19
C SER A 406 -0.91 7.65 1.67
N PRO A 407 -2.11 8.06 2.12
CA PRO A 407 -2.48 7.99 3.53
C PRO A 407 -2.52 6.55 4.08
N VAL A 408 -2.59 5.56 3.20
CA VAL A 408 -2.67 4.13 3.52
C VAL A 408 -1.33 3.40 3.33
N LEU A 409 -0.22 4.12 3.13
CA LEU A 409 1.12 3.54 3.00
C LEU A 409 2.15 4.24 3.89
N ASN A 410 3.07 3.45 4.44
CA ASN A 410 4.28 3.89 5.13
C ASN A 410 5.52 3.37 4.40
N MET A 411 5.68 3.77 3.14
CA MET A 411 6.81 3.41 2.29
C MET A 411 7.66 4.63 1.98
N ALA A 412 8.94 4.42 1.72
CA ALA A 412 9.84 5.46 1.25
C ALA A 412 10.18 5.27 -0.24
N ASN A 413 10.64 6.33 -0.89
CA ASN A 413 11.23 6.23 -2.22
C ASN A 413 12.62 5.60 -2.15
N THR A 414 13.09 5.05 -3.27
CA THR A 414 14.46 4.51 -3.34
C THR A 414 15.43 5.64 -3.72
N PRO A 415 16.54 5.84 -2.97
CA PRO A 415 17.53 6.86 -3.31
C PRO A 415 18.12 6.64 -4.72
N ILE A 416 18.25 7.70 -5.50
CA ILE A 416 18.78 7.65 -6.87
C ILE A 416 20.18 7.03 -6.90
N GLU A 417 21.06 7.46 -5.98
CA GLU A 417 22.43 6.95 -5.93
C GLU A 417 22.47 5.45 -5.67
N SER A 418 21.54 4.91 -4.87
CA SER A 418 21.43 3.46 -4.65
C SER A 418 20.99 2.73 -5.92
N ILE A 419 20.06 3.30 -6.69
CA ILE A 419 19.57 2.69 -7.94
C ILE A 419 20.72 2.62 -8.95
N GLU A 420 21.40 3.74 -9.18
CA GLU A 420 22.47 3.84 -10.18
C GLU A 420 23.73 3.06 -9.79
N ALA A 421 23.98 2.89 -8.49
CA ALA A 421 25.09 2.06 -8.01
C ALA A 421 24.82 0.55 -8.18
N ASP A 422 23.58 0.11 -7.94
CA ASP A 422 23.23 -1.31 -7.88
C ASP A 422 22.63 -1.86 -9.18
N GLN A 423 22.15 -1.00 -10.07
CA GLN A 423 21.39 -1.38 -11.27
C GLN A 423 21.96 -0.73 -12.53
N PRO A 424 21.84 -1.37 -13.70
CA PRO A 424 22.24 -0.78 -14.98
C PRO A 424 21.17 0.19 -15.51
N LEU A 425 20.82 1.16 -14.67
CA LEU A 425 19.83 2.21 -14.92
C LEU A 425 20.44 3.56 -14.51
N LEU A 426 20.07 4.63 -15.22
CA LEU A 426 20.43 6.01 -14.88
C LEU A 426 19.14 6.81 -14.74
N ILE A 427 19.00 7.58 -13.67
CA ILE A 427 17.82 8.44 -13.45
C ILE A 427 18.13 9.83 -14.01
N GLU A 428 17.61 10.15 -15.19
CA GLU A 428 17.90 11.43 -15.85
C GLU A 428 17.04 12.59 -15.32
N ARG A 429 15.88 12.28 -14.75
CA ARG A 429 14.94 13.26 -14.20
C ARG A 429 14.15 12.65 -13.05
N PHE A 430 13.99 13.43 -11.99
CA PHE A 430 13.08 13.15 -10.88
C PHE A 430 12.64 14.46 -10.23
N GLY A 431 11.33 14.71 -10.13
CA GLY A 431 10.81 15.94 -9.52
C GLY A 431 9.30 16.09 -9.63
N LEU A 432 8.77 17.18 -9.06
CA LEU A 432 7.37 17.56 -9.21
C LEU A 432 7.08 17.94 -10.67
N TYR A 433 5.89 17.58 -11.17
CA TYR A 433 5.42 17.96 -12.49
C TYR A 433 4.31 19.02 -12.37
N PRO A 434 4.51 20.24 -12.90
CA PRO A 434 3.56 21.34 -12.74
C PRO A 434 2.17 21.04 -13.30
N ASP A 435 1.16 21.77 -12.84
CA ASP A 435 -0.22 21.74 -13.36
C ASP A 435 -0.95 20.39 -13.23
N THR A 436 -0.40 19.47 -12.43
CA THR A 436 -0.97 18.13 -12.27
C THR A 436 -1.99 18.05 -11.14
N GLY A 437 -1.82 18.83 -10.07
CA GLY A 437 -2.74 18.85 -8.94
C GLY A 437 -4.11 19.38 -9.34
N GLY A 438 -5.17 18.68 -8.94
CA GLY A 438 -6.55 19.07 -9.19
C GLY A 438 -6.85 20.41 -8.50
N ALA A 439 -7.42 21.35 -9.26
CA ALA A 439 -7.72 22.66 -8.75
C ALA A 439 -8.83 22.61 -7.68
N GLY A 440 -8.69 23.39 -6.63
CA GLY A 440 -9.68 23.55 -5.57
C GLY A 440 -9.38 24.79 -4.73
N GLU A 441 -10.25 25.12 -3.78
CA GLU A 441 -9.90 26.07 -2.72
C GLU A 441 -8.59 25.64 -2.06
N TYR A 442 -8.48 24.33 -1.80
CA TYR A 442 -7.24 23.63 -1.52
C TYR A 442 -6.90 22.69 -2.68
N ARG A 443 -5.72 22.86 -3.27
CA ARG A 443 -5.33 22.08 -4.44
C ARG A 443 -4.92 20.65 -4.06
N GLY A 444 -5.04 19.73 -5.01
CA GLY A 444 -4.34 18.46 -4.92
C GLY A 444 -2.83 18.65 -5.00
N GLY A 445 -2.09 17.67 -4.48
CA GLY A 445 -0.65 17.62 -4.64
C GLY A 445 -0.27 17.43 -6.11
N LEU A 446 0.97 17.79 -6.45
CA LEU A 446 1.54 17.55 -7.77
C LEU A 446 2.03 16.11 -7.97
N GLY A 447 1.72 15.55 -9.13
CA GLY A 447 2.31 14.31 -9.63
C GLY A 447 3.81 14.45 -9.85
N LEU A 448 4.51 13.31 -9.83
CA LEU A 448 5.95 13.25 -10.07
C LEU A 448 6.27 12.87 -11.51
N ILE A 449 7.36 13.41 -12.04
CA ILE A 449 7.99 12.95 -13.28
C ILE A 449 9.23 12.12 -12.95
N ARG A 450 9.43 11.02 -13.67
CA ARG A 450 10.64 10.21 -13.54
C ARG A 450 11.09 9.58 -14.86
N ASP A 451 12.39 9.72 -15.14
CA ASP A 451 13.03 9.23 -16.36
C ASP A 451 14.06 8.14 -16.03
N TYR A 452 13.91 6.95 -16.61
CA TYR A 452 14.81 5.80 -16.46
C TYR A 452 15.50 5.51 -17.78
N ARG A 453 16.81 5.77 -17.85
CA ARG A 453 17.65 5.40 -18.98
C ARG A 453 18.21 3.99 -18.77
N VAL A 454 18.00 3.11 -19.74
CA VAL A 454 18.53 1.73 -19.70
C VAL A 454 20.00 1.73 -20.14
N LEU A 455 20.88 1.21 -19.29
CA LEU A 455 22.31 1.07 -19.58
C LEU A 455 22.73 -0.35 -19.98
N ALA A 456 21.92 -1.35 -19.62
CA ALA A 456 22.09 -2.74 -20.04
C ALA A 456 21.83 -2.90 -21.55
N ASP A 457 22.46 -3.88 -22.18
CA ASP A 457 22.26 -4.16 -23.61
C ASP A 457 20.78 -4.47 -23.92
N GLU A 458 20.13 -5.26 -23.05
CA GLU A 458 18.70 -5.54 -23.07
C GLU A 458 18.16 -5.64 -21.63
N ALA A 459 16.91 -5.19 -21.43
CA ALA A 459 16.18 -5.31 -20.18
C ALA A 459 14.71 -5.66 -20.45
N VAL A 460 14.20 -6.68 -19.77
CA VAL A 460 12.76 -6.94 -19.71
C VAL A 460 12.14 -5.88 -18.81
N PHE A 461 11.22 -5.10 -19.37
CA PHE A 461 10.52 -4.03 -18.69
C PHE A 461 9.04 -4.40 -18.49
N GLN A 462 8.58 -4.21 -17.25
CA GLN A 462 7.19 -4.33 -16.88
C GLN A 462 6.71 -3.00 -16.33
N LEU A 463 5.57 -2.57 -16.86
CA LEU A 463 4.85 -1.40 -16.42
C LEU A 463 3.49 -1.83 -15.86
N ARG A 464 3.22 -1.39 -14.64
CA ARG A 464 1.89 -1.32 -14.04
C ARG A 464 1.63 0.14 -13.69
N SER A 465 0.62 0.75 -14.28
CA SER A 465 0.12 2.07 -13.94
C SER A 465 -1.38 2.15 -14.17
N ASP A 466 -1.99 3.19 -13.62
CA ASP A 466 -3.43 3.45 -13.68
C ASP A 466 -3.67 4.96 -13.50
N ARG A 467 -4.94 5.39 -13.36
CA ARG A 467 -5.33 6.82 -13.36
C ARG A 467 -5.05 7.52 -14.70
N THR A 468 -5.16 6.78 -15.81
CA THR A 468 -5.03 7.32 -17.17
C THR A 468 -6.37 7.84 -17.66
N ASP A 469 -7.41 7.02 -17.47
CA ASP A 469 -8.78 7.27 -17.94
C ASP A 469 -9.66 7.71 -16.77
N PHE A 470 -9.52 7.07 -15.60
CA PHE A 470 -10.29 7.41 -14.38
C PHE A 470 -9.44 8.20 -13.40
N LEU A 471 -9.51 9.53 -13.52
CA LEU A 471 -8.68 10.49 -12.79
C LEU A 471 -8.97 10.51 -11.27
N PRO A 472 -7.99 10.88 -10.42
CA PRO A 472 -8.22 11.11 -9.00
C PRO A 472 -9.29 12.19 -8.81
N TRP A 473 -10.42 11.81 -8.21
CA TRP A 473 -11.60 12.67 -8.07
C TRP A 473 -11.39 13.79 -7.04
N GLY A 474 -12.01 14.94 -7.29
CA GLY A 474 -12.10 16.06 -6.34
C GLY A 474 -13.30 15.95 -5.39
N VAL A 475 -13.37 16.83 -4.40
CA VAL A 475 -14.44 16.89 -3.38
C VAL A 475 -15.00 18.31 -3.26
N ASP A 476 -16.29 18.43 -2.98
CA ASP A 476 -16.98 19.70 -2.70
C ASP A 476 -16.77 20.81 -3.74
N GLY A 477 -16.69 20.44 -5.02
CA GLY A 477 -16.47 21.36 -6.14
C GLY A 477 -15.01 21.47 -6.61
N GLY A 478 -14.09 20.76 -5.95
CA GLY A 478 -12.73 20.58 -6.44
C GLY A 478 -12.70 19.72 -7.70
N LYS A 479 -11.72 19.99 -8.56
CA LYS A 479 -11.51 19.33 -9.85
C LYS A 479 -10.63 18.08 -9.71
N PRO A 480 -10.74 17.13 -10.65
CA PRO A 480 -9.87 15.96 -10.65
C PRO A 480 -8.40 16.35 -10.92
N GLY A 481 -7.47 15.50 -10.46
CA GLY A 481 -6.06 15.62 -10.81
C GLY A 481 -5.79 15.25 -12.28
N ALA A 482 -4.64 15.68 -12.80
CA ALA A 482 -4.16 15.28 -14.12
C ALA A 482 -3.90 13.77 -14.20
N PRO A 483 -3.94 13.17 -15.39
CA PRO A 483 -3.77 11.73 -15.55
C PRO A 483 -2.32 11.28 -15.47
N THR A 484 -2.14 9.98 -15.20
CA THR A 484 -0.87 9.29 -15.43
C THR A 484 -0.58 9.19 -16.94
N ARG A 485 0.68 9.38 -17.32
CA ARG A 485 1.17 9.21 -18.69
C ARG A 485 2.52 8.49 -18.71
N ASN A 486 2.68 7.58 -19.67
CA ASN A 486 3.88 6.78 -19.82
C ASN A 486 4.42 6.93 -21.24
N TYR A 487 5.71 7.22 -21.37
CA TYR A 487 6.35 7.45 -22.66
C TYR A 487 7.65 6.67 -22.76
N LEU A 488 7.93 6.16 -23.97
CA LEU A 488 9.23 5.66 -24.36
C LEU A 488 9.88 6.69 -25.29
N ASN A 489 11.17 6.94 -25.06
CA ASN A 489 12.02 7.80 -25.88
C ASN A 489 11.44 9.21 -26.16
N PRO A 490 10.94 9.94 -25.14
CA PRO A 490 10.13 11.14 -25.32
C PRO A 490 10.81 12.29 -26.07
N ASP A 491 12.15 12.33 -26.04
CA ASP A 491 12.94 13.40 -26.67
C ASP A 491 13.51 12.99 -28.05
N THR A 492 13.15 11.79 -28.56
CA THR A 492 13.62 11.29 -29.86
C THR A 492 12.46 10.67 -30.65
N ASP A 493 12.19 9.38 -30.48
CA ASP A 493 11.07 8.66 -31.11
C ASP A 493 9.98 8.43 -30.05
N LEU A 494 9.18 9.48 -29.80
CA LEU A 494 8.13 9.48 -28.78
C LEU A 494 7.08 8.39 -29.07
N GLU A 495 7.03 7.38 -28.21
CA GLU A 495 5.95 6.39 -28.15
C GLU A 495 5.21 6.52 -26.82
N GLU A 496 3.90 6.71 -26.86
CA GLU A 496 3.05 6.64 -25.67
C GLU A 496 2.71 5.18 -25.35
N LEU A 497 2.98 4.75 -24.12
CA LEU A 497 2.78 3.38 -23.66
C LEU A 497 1.45 3.24 -22.91
N PRO A 498 0.72 2.12 -23.06
CA PRO A 498 -0.45 1.84 -22.23
C PRO A 498 -0.02 1.62 -20.77
N GLY A 499 -0.96 1.78 -19.84
CA GLY A 499 -0.65 1.66 -18.40
C GLY A 499 -0.21 0.27 -17.96
N LYS A 500 -0.45 -0.78 -18.75
CA LYS A 500 -0.02 -2.16 -18.45
C LYS A 500 0.72 -2.69 -19.67
N LYS A 501 2.04 -2.92 -19.53
CA LYS A 501 2.90 -3.32 -20.65
C LYS A 501 4.05 -4.22 -20.19
N LEU A 502 4.29 -5.27 -20.96
CA LEU A 502 5.51 -6.07 -20.92
C LEU A 502 6.25 -5.88 -22.24
N MET A 503 7.51 -5.49 -22.20
CA MET A 503 8.34 -5.35 -23.39
C MET A 503 9.83 -5.56 -23.08
N THR A 504 10.66 -5.55 -24.12
CA THR A 504 12.12 -5.52 -23.98
C THR A 504 12.63 -4.16 -24.40
N LEU A 505 13.32 -3.49 -23.49
CA LEU A 505 14.04 -2.25 -23.74
C LEU A 505 15.49 -2.57 -24.10
N LYS A 506 16.10 -1.69 -24.87
CA LYS A 506 17.50 -1.76 -25.29
C LYS A 506 18.32 -0.68 -24.61
N LYS A 507 19.63 -0.87 -24.65
CA LYS A 507 20.58 0.17 -24.21
C LYS A 507 20.27 1.51 -24.88
N GLY A 508 20.15 2.54 -24.06
CA GLY A 508 19.87 3.89 -24.50
C GLY A 508 18.38 4.24 -24.55
N ASP A 509 17.46 3.30 -24.41
CA ASP A 509 16.04 3.63 -24.30
C ASP A 509 15.77 4.42 -23.01
N LEU A 510 14.89 5.43 -23.09
CA LEU A 510 14.41 6.24 -21.97
C LEU A 510 12.93 5.95 -21.70
N TYR A 511 12.63 5.42 -20.53
CA TYR A 511 11.26 5.36 -20.06
C TYR A 511 10.94 6.58 -19.19
N ARG A 512 9.92 7.36 -19.56
CA ARG A 512 9.39 8.48 -18.77
C ARG A 512 8.02 8.13 -18.25
N VAL A 513 7.79 8.41 -16.98
CA VAL A 513 6.46 8.39 -16.38
C VAL A 513 6.14 9.73 -15.74
N ILE A 514 4.92 10.19 -15.95
CA ILE A 514 4.31 11.33 -15.25
C ILE A 514 3.15 10.74 -14.46
N GLN A 515 3.25 10.80 -13.14
CA GLN A 515 2.24 10.30 -12.23
C GLN A 515 1.01 11.22 -12.21
N ALA A 516 -0.18 10.64 -12.02
CA ALA A 516 -1.39 11.43 -11.79
C ALA A 516 -1.26 12.37 -10.59
N GLY A 517 -1.91 13.54 -10.69
CA GLY A 517 -2.05 14.50 -9.59
C GLY A 517 -3.09 14.07 -8.55
N GLY A 518 -3.10 14.69 -7.37
CA GLY A 518 -4.21 14.53 -6.42
C GLY A 518 -5.43 15.33 -6.86
N GLY A 519 -6.65 14.93 -6.47
CA GLY A 519 -7.85 15.73 -6.67
C GLY A 519 -7.88 16.97 -5.77
N GLY A 520 -8.57 18.02 -6.21
CA GLY A 520 -8.76 19.26 -5.44
C GLY A 520 -9.93 19.20 -4.46
N TYR A 521 -9.93 20.11 -3.49
CA TYR A 521 -11.00 20.28 -2.50
C TYR A 521 -11.60 21.69 -2.57
N GLY A 522 -12.93 21.78 -2.63
CA GLY A 522 -13.63 23.07 -2.65
C GLY A 522 -13.54 23.80 -4.00
N ASP A 523 -14.25 24.91 -4.12
CA ASP A 523 -14.29 25.70 -5.36
C ASP A 523 -12.95 26.41 -5.63
N PRO A 524 -12.28 26.16 -6.78
CA PRO A 524 -11.04 26.84 -7.16
C PRO A 524 -11.10 28.37 -7.11
N LEU A 525 -12.27 28.97 -7.39
CA LEU A 525 -12.42 30.43 -7.40
C LEU A 525 -12.40 31.05 -5.99
N LYS A 526 -12.50 30.22 -4.94
CA LYS A 526 -12.37 30.63 -3.54
C LYS A 526 -10.95 30.56 -3.01
N ARG A 527 -10.02 29.92 -3.73
CA ARG A 527 -8.61 29.86 -3.33
C ARG A 527 -8.05 31.26 -3.13
N ASP A 528 -7.26 31.42 -2.06
CA ASP A 528 -6.54 32.66 -1.80
C ASP A 528 -5.65 33.00 -3.01
N VAL A 529 -5.80 34.23 -3.53
CA VAL A 529 -5.05 34.70 -4.69
C VAL A 529 -3.54 34.72 -4.41
N SER A 530 -3.15 35.02 -3.17
CA SER A 530 -1.74 34.97 -2.75
C SER A 530 -1.18 33.55 -2.80
N ALA A 531 -1.96 32.54 -2.39
CA ALA A 531 -1.55 31.15 -2.48
C ALA A 531 -1.39 30.68 -3.93
N VAL A 532 -2.23 31.17 -4.86
CA VAL A 532 -2.06 30.89 -6.29
C VAL A 532 -0.79 31.53 -6.84
N LEU A 533 -0.51 32.79 -6.46
CA LEU A 533 0.73 33.46 -6.84
C LEU A 533 1.96 32.70 -6.31
N ASP A 534 1.95 32.30 -5.03
CA ASP A 534 3.02 31.53 -4.41
C ASP A 534 3.26 30.18 -5.12
N ASP A 535 2.20 29.51 -5.57
CA ASP A 535 2.31 28.28 -6.35
C ASP A 535 2.94 28.54 -7.73
N VAL A 536 2.64 29.67 -8.38
CA VAL A 536 3.28 30.06 -9.65
C VAL A 536 4.75 30.44 -9.47
N GLU A 537 5.07 31.21 -8.42
CA GLU A 537 6.46 31.59 -8.09
C GLU A 537 7.33 30.36 -7.75
N GLN A 538 6.72 29.31 -7.20
CA GLN A 538 7.37 28.02 -6.93
C GLN A 538 7.36 27.05 -8.12
N GLU A 539 6.94 27.51 -9.30
CA GLU A 539 6.86 26.70 -10.53
C GLU A 539 5.93 25.48 -10.40
N LYS A 540 5.00 25.49 -9.43
CA LYS A 540 4.01 24.42 -9.22
C LYS A 540 2.85 24.55 -10.18
N LEU A 541 2.47 25.78 -10.47
CA LEU A 541 1.46 26.15 -11.45
C LEU A 541 2.08 27.01 -12.54
N SER A 542 1.65 26.80 -13.77
CA SER A 542 1.91 27.73 -14.86
C SER A 542 0.94 28.92 -14.80
N VAL A 543 1.36 30.07 -15.35
CA VAL A 543 0.52 31.27 -15.46
C VAL A 543 -0.80 30.99 -16.22
N PRO A 544 -0.80 30.26 -17.36
CA PRO A 544 -2.04 29.87 -18.01
C PRO A 544 -2.96 29.04 -17.10
N HIS A 545 -2.41 28.08 -16.36
CA HIS A 545 -3.19 27.25 -15.46
C HIS A 545 -3.79 28.06 -14.30
N ALA A 546 -3.02 28.98 -13.70
CA ALA A 546 -3.51 29.90 -12.67
C ALA A 546 -4.72 30.73 -13.15
N ARG A 547 -4.67 31.19 -14.41
CA ARG A 547 -5.76 31.95 -15.03
C ARG A 547 -6.98 31.06 -15.28
N ASP A 548 -6.79 29.93 -15.94
CA ASP A 548 -7.89 29.12 -16.47
C ASP A 548 -8.62 28.34 -15.36
N GLU A 549 -7.90 27.92 -14.32
CA GLU A 549 -8.44 27.09 -13.25
C GLU A 549 -8.90 27.91 -12.04
N TYR A 550 -8.15 28.95 -11.67
CA TYR A 550 -8.39 29.74 -10.46
C TYR A 550 -8.90 31.17 -10.75
N GLY A 551 -8.97 31.57 -12.02
CA GLY A 551 -9.35 32.93 -12.41
C GLY A 551 -8.34 34.00 -12.00
N VAL A 552 -7.08 33.62 -11.76
CA VAL A 552 -6.03 34.52 -11.26
C VAL A 552 -5.14 34.99 -12.41
N VAL A 553 -5.08 36.31 -12.61
CA VAL A 553 -4.33 36.91 -13.72
C VAL A 553 -2.96 37.36 -13.21
N ILE A 554 -1.91 36.71 -13.72
CA ILE A 554 -0.52 37.00 -13.39
C ILE A 554 0.21 37.36 -14.68
N ASP A 555 1.02 38.40 -14.63
CA ASP A 555 1.91 38.77 -15.74
C ASP A 555 3.04 37.73 -15.87
N GLN A 556 3.18 37.13 -17.05
CA GLN A 556 4.09 35.99 -17.26
C GLN A 556 5.58 36.36 -17.11
N ASP A 557 5.96 37.60 -17.41
CA ASP A 557 7.35 38.03 -17.39
C ASP A 557 7.79 38.55 -16.02
N THR A 558 6.88 39.22 -15.30
CA THR A 558 7.17 39.85 -14.02
C THR A 558 6.67 39.07 -12.81
N LEU A 559 5.85 38.04 -13.03
CA LEU A 559 5.13 37.28 -12.02
C LEU A 559 4.34 38.18 -11.05
N LYS A 560 3.83 39.31 -11.56
CA LYS A 560 3.02 40.23 -10.76
C LYS A 560 1.55 39.94 -10.95
N LEU A 561 0.83 39.90 -9.83
CA LEU A 561 -0.63 39.78 -9.80
C LEU A 561 -1.30 41.03 -10.35
N ASP A 562 -2.23 40.85 -11.29
CA ASP A 562 -3.19 41.87 -11.71
C ASP A 562 -4.50 41.67 -10.91
N GLN A 563 -4.61 42.39 -9.79
CA GLN A 563 -5.75 42.27 -8.88
C GLN A 563 -7.08 42.67 -9.55
N PRO A 564 -7.20 43.83 -10.25
CA PRO A 564 -8.44 44.17 -10.95
C PRO A 564 -8.85 43.15 -12.02
N ALA A 565 -7.90 42.64 -12.82
CA ALA A 565 -8.22 41.64 -13.84
C ALA A 565 -8.65 40.30 -13.23
N THR A 566 -8.02 39.91 -12.11
CA THR A 566 -8.40 38.71 -11.34
C THR A 566 -9.83 38.81 -10.80
N GLU A 567 -10.21 39.95 -10.22
CA GLU A 567 -11.57 40.16 -9.72
C GLU A 567 -12.62 40.11 -10.84
N ALA A 568 -12.32 40.74 -11.99
CA ALA A 568 -13.18 40.71 -13.15
C ALA A 568 -13.35 39.28 -13.72
N LEU A 569 -12.24 38.55 -13.87
CA LEU A 569 -12.25 37.19 -14.41
C LEU A 569 -12.99 36.22 -13.48
N ARG A 570 -12.74 36.27 -12.17
CA ARG A 570 -13.49 35.44 -11.20
C ARG A 570 -14.99 35.76 -11.21
N ALA A 571 -15.38 37.02 -11.37
CA ALA A 571 -16.79 37.41 -11.47
C ALA A 571 -17.45 36.89 -12.76
N GLU A 572 -16.74 36.92 -13.88
CA GLU A 572 -17.17 36.35 -15.16
C GLU A 572 -17.34 34.83 -15.06
N MET A 573 -16.31 34.10 -14.62
CA MET A 573 -16.36 32.65 -14.44
C MET A 573 -17.45 32.22 -13.46
N ALA A 574 -17.65 32.97 -12.37
CA ALA A 574 -18.71 32.68 -11.40
C ALA A 574 -20.12 32.93 -11.95
N LYS A 575 -20.26 33.79 -12.97
CA LYS A 575 -21.51 34.02 -13.68
C LYS A 575 -21.77 32.89 -14.68
N GLU A 576 -20.76 32.52 -15.47
CA GLU A 576 -20.85 31.41 -16.44
C GLU A 576 -21.24 30.08 -15.78
N ARG A 577 -20.78 29.81 -14.55
CA ARG A 577 -21.15 28.59 -13.80
C ARG A 577 -22.61 28.58 -13.29
N ARG A 578 -23.31 29.72 -13.29
CA ARG A 578 -24.70 29.83 -12.81
C ARG A 578 -25.73 29.79 -13.94
N GLU A 579 -25.30 30.09 -15.17
CA GLU A 579 -26.09 29.97 -16.40
C GLU A 579 -26.02 28.54 -16.92
#